data_AF-A0A8J7IKM8-F1
#
_entry.id   AF-A0A8J7IKM8-F1
#
_cell.length_a   1.000
_cell.length_b   1.000
_cell.length_c   1.000
_cell.angle_alpha   90.00
_cell.angle_beta   90.00
_cell.angle_gamma   90.00
#
_symmetry.space_group_name_H-M   'P 1'
#
loop_
_entity.id
_entity.type
_entity.pdbx_description
1 polymer ?
#
loop_
_entity_poly.entity_id
_entity_poly.type
_entity_poly.pdbx_seq_one_letter_code
_entity_poly.pdbx_strand_id
1 'polypeptide(L)'
;MPRAATAPKRKPQVKLTPTSSVPTWADETELVGLVFDLEATAMASLYSQYSIGLHAWFLKQVQQIDPDLSAYLHDGESEKAFTISALEGQLLPSGKQLQLVANQIYHWHINALSQTVALFLKQWLTNLPKTMDLSGTILQIKQVNIAQAPTTYAQLLHSLQQESQVNLSFISPTSFRRKGNHFPLPVPENLFHSYLRRWNDFSQMPVEQETFLEWIDAGVIIHQHRLESMKVAAGKRGSVTGFTGAISLGLSRSALANTEFTQLFYALVRLAPYCGTGHKTTFGLGQTRLDWVEQRSNTSTQLLANMLAERIEELTEIFTAQRKRKGGSRTDRIASTWATVLARREMGDSLQAIASDLEMPILTVKTYVKLARKALKQNEQTASAEKIIDKPQ
;
A
#
# COMPACT_ATOMS: atom_id res chain seq x y z
N MET A 1 55.20 7.89 -35.41
CA MET A 1 53.91 8.41 -35.89
C MET A 1 52.81 7.42 -35.54
N PRO A 2 51.82 7.79 -34.71
CA PRO A 2 50.81 6.85 -34.27
C PRO A 2 49.70 6.69 -35.32
N ARG A 3 49.23 5.44 -35.49
CA ARG A 3 48.12 5.03 -36.35
C ARG A 3 46.79 5.58 -35.82
N ALA A 4 46.03 6.24 -36.69
CA ALA A 4 44.67 6.69 -36.42
C ALA A 4 43.70 5.50 -36.35
N ALA A 5 42.88 5.46 -35.30
CA ALA A 5 41.80 4.49 -35.14
C ALA A 5 40.55 4.93 -35.91
N THR A 6 40.00 4.04 -36.73
CA THR A 6 38.73 4.19 -37.45
C THR A 6 37.55 3.94 -36.52
N ALA A 7 36.60 4.88 -36.46
CA ALA A 7 35.35 4.76 -35.70
C ALA A 7 34.34 3.85 -36.43
N PRO A 8 33.53 3.03 -35.72
CA PRO A 8 32.52 2.19 -36.35
C PRO A 8 31.23 2.99 -36.64
N LYS A 9 30.64 2.72 -37.82
CA LYS A 9 29.39 3.30 -38.32
C LYS A 9 28.19 2.95 -37.42
N ARG A 10 27.45 3.97 -36.95
CA ARG A 10 26.13 3.83 -36.31
C ARG A 10 25.10 3.28 -37.30
N LYS A 11 24.43 2.18 -36.94
CA LYS A 11 23.19 1.73 -37.61
C LYS A 11 22.05 2.72 -37.30
N PRO A 12 21.15 3.02 -38.25
CA PRO A 12 20.03 3.91 -38.01
C PRO A 12 19.04 3.28 -37.02
N GLN A 13 18.71 4.03 -35.96
CA GLN A 13 17.62 3.70 -35.04
C GLN A 13 16.29 3.73 -35.78
N VAL A 14 15.61 2.60 -35.82
CA VAL A 14 14.21 2.51 -36.25
C VAL A 14 13.38 3.29 -35.22
N LYS A 15 12.75 4.38 -35.67
CA LYS A 15 11.71 5.07 -34.89
C LYS A 15 10.52 4.13 -34.74
N LEU A 16 10.37 3.52 -33.57
CA LEU A 16 9.15 2.84 -33.18
C LEU A 16 8.09 3.90 -32.86
N THR A 17 7.07 3.98 -33.70
CA THR A 17 5.84 4.73 -33.43
C THR A 17 5.08 4.02 -32.29
N PRO A 18 4.62 4.69 -31.23
CA PRO A 18 3.87 4.02 -30.17
C PRO A 18 2.43 3.82 -30.62
N THR A 19 2.10 2.63 -31.12
CA THR A 19 0.72 2.14 -31.14
C THR A 19 0.34 1.83 -29.70
N SER A 20 -0.52 2.66 -29.09
CA SER A 20 -1.11 2.38 -27.78
C SER A 20 -2.09 1.20 -27.91
N SER A 21 -1.55 -0.02 -27.92
CA SER A 21 -2.38 -1.22 -27.80
C SER A 21 -2.74 -1.39 -26.33
N VAL A 22 -4.03 -1.62 -26.06
CA VAL A 22 -4.51 -1.98 -24.72
C VAL A 22 -3.83 -3.28 -24.30
N PRO A 23 -3.26 -3.39 -23.08
CA PRO A 23 -2.72 -4.64 -22.58
C PRO A 23 -3.73 -5.78 -22.66
N THR A 24 -3.29 -6.97 -23.09
CA THR A 24 -4.15 -8.16 -23.18
C THR A 24 -3.46 -9.39 -22.58
N TRP A 25 -4.26 -10.34 -22.14
CA TRP A 25 -3.83 -11.63 -21.58
C TRP A 25 -4.91 -12.70 -21.78
N ALA A 26 -4.55 -13.95 -21.51
CA ALA A 26 -5.42 -15.12 -21.69
C ALA A 26 -6.47 -15.20 -20.57
N ASP A 27 -7.64 -15.78 -20.84
CA ASP A 27 -8.79 -15.74 -19.92
C ASP A 27 -8.59 -16.61 -18.67
N GLU A 28 -7.68 -17.58 -18.73
CA GLU A 28 -7.23 -18.41 -17.61
C GLU A 28 -6.26 -17.70 -16.66
N THR A 29 -5.82 -16.47 -16.99
CA THR A 29 -4.92 -15.69 -16.12
C THR A 29 -5.56 -15.45 -14.76
N GLU A 30 -4.84 -15.77 -13.69
CA GLU A 30 -5.28 -15.55 -12.31
C GLU A 30 -4.57 -14.35 -11.68
N LEU A 31 -3.32 -14.11 -12.11
CA LEU A 31 -2.42 -13.11 -11.58
C LEU A 31 -1.96 -12.19 -12.71
N VAL A 32 -2.16 -10.89 -12.56
CA VAL A 32 -1.62 -9.88 -13.48
C VAL A 32 -1.46 -8.56 -12.74
N GLY A 33 -0.38 -7.85 -13.03
CA GLY A 33 -0.13 -6.52 -12.50
C GLY A 33 -0.16 -5.47 -13.59
N LEU A 34 -0.86 -4.38 -13.35
CA LEU A 34 -0.93 -3.21 -14.22
C LEU A 34 -0.22 -2.02 -13.58
N VAL A 35 0.38 -1.18 -14.42
CA VAL A 35 0.85 0.16 -14.03
C VAL A 35 0.19 1.20 -14.92
N PHE A 36 -0.35 2.23 -14.29
CA PHE A 36 -1.00 3.37 -14.91
C PHE A 36 -0.06 4.56 -14.85
N ASP A 37 0.18 5.17 -16.02
CA ASP A 37 0.89 6.44 -16.14
C ASP A 37 -0.13 7.56 -15.99
N LEU A 38 -0.07 8.27 -14.87
CA LEU A 38 -0.99 9.33 -14.48
C LEU A 38 -0.31 10.69 -14.58
N GLU A 39 -0.85 11.60 -15.36
CA GLU A 39 -0.32 12.96 -15.52
C GLU A 39 -1.19 13.97 -14.77
N ALA A 40 -0.55 14.80 -13.94
CA ALA A 40 -1.19 15.99 -13.39
C ALA A 40 -1.08 17.14 -14.41
N THR A 41 -2.21 17.60 -14.96
CA THR A 41 -2.21 18.67 -15.99
C THR A 41 -1.87 20.05 -15.43
N ALA A 42 -2.02 20.21 -14.12
CA ALA A 42 -1.69 21.43 -13.40
C ALA A 42 -1.12 21.05 -12.02
N MET A 43 -0.46 22.01 -11.38
CA MET A 43 -0.06 21.84 -9.99
C MET A 43 -1.31 21.68 -9.13
N ALA A 44 -1.36 20.62 -8.34
CA ALA A 44 -2.52 20.29 -7.54
C ALA A 44 -2.10 19.78 -6.16
N SER A 45 -2.86 20.17 -5.13
CA SER A 45 -2.67 19.61 -3.79
C SER A 45 -3.24 18.21 -3.74
N LEU A 46 -2.50 17.31 -3.12
CA LEU A 46 -2.91 15.93 -2.85
C LEU A 46 -3.13 15.81 -1.35
N TYR A 47 -4.37 15.47 -0.98
CA TYR A 47 -4.77 15.35 0.42
C TYR A 47 -4.07 14.17 1.10
N SER A 48 -3.92 14.21 2.43
CA SER A 48 -2.92 13.38 3.11
C SER A 48 -3.16 11.87 3.04
N GLN A 49 -4.41 11.43 2.86
CA GLN A 49 -4.79 10.00 2.78
C GLN A 49 -5.30 9.60 1.38
N TYR A 50 -4.73 10.17 0.33
CA TYR A 50 -5.18 9.97 -1.06
C TYR A 50 -5.23 8.51 -1.53
N SER A 51 -4.50 7.59 -0.90
CA SER A 51 -4.58 6.17 -1.22
C SER A 51 -5.94 5.54 -0.88
N ILE A 52 -6.70 6.12 0.05
CA ILE A 52 -8.11 5.75 0.28
C ILE A 52 -8.95 6.14 -0.94
N GLY A 53 -8.69 7.32 -1.52
CA GLY A 53 -9.30 7.74 -2.78
C GLY A 53 -8.96 6.83 -3.96
N LEU A 54 -7.71 6.37 -4.07
CA LEU A 54 -7.31 5.40 -5.11
C LEU A 54 -8.11 4.09 -4.97
N HIS A 55 -8.22 3.57 -3.75
CA HIS A 55 -9.02 2.38 -3.44
C HIS A 55 -10.50 2.58 -3.80
N ALA A 56 -11.11 3.67 -3.32
CA ALA A 56 -12.51 3.97 -3.55
C ALA A 56 -12.81 4.20 -5.05
N TRP A 57 -11.90 4.89 -5.75
CA TRP A 57 -12.01 5.11 -7.18
C TRP A 57 -11.99 3.78 -7.94
N PHE A 58 -11.04 2.89 -7.63
CA PHE A 58 -10.97 1.56 -8.24
C PHE A 58 -12.27 0.76 -8.01
N LEU A 59 -12.73 0.65 -6.76
CA LEU A 59 -13.96 -0.10 -6.46
C LEU A 59 -15.21 0.51 -7.11
N LYS A 60 -15.24 1.83 -7.32
CA LYS A 60 -16.28 2.48 -8.11
C LYS A 60 -16.22 2.08 -9.58
N GLN A 61 -15.03 1.90 -10.15
CA GLN A 61 -14.89 1.37 -11.51
C GLN A 61 -15.37 -0.08 -11.58
N VAL A 62 -15.04 -0.90 -10.57
CA VAL A 62 -15.57 -2.26 -10.45
C VAL A 62 -17.09 -2.24 -10.41
N GLN A 63 -17.67 -1.43 -9.53
CA GLN A 63 -19.12 -1.33 -9.34
C GLN A 63 -19.89 -0.95 -10.61
N GLN A 64 -19.29 -0.15 -11.50
CA GLN A 64 -19.93 0.26 -12.75
C GLN A 64 -20.08 -0.87 -13.77
N ILE A 65 -19.24 -1.90 -13.68
CA ILE A 65 -19.24 -3.05 -14.60
C ILE A 65 -19.85 -4.27 -13.91
N ASP A 66 -19.45 -4.53 -12.67
CA ASP A 66 -19.84 -5.67 -11.86
C ASP A 66 -20.09 -5.23 -10.39
N PRO A 67 -21.34 -4.86 -10.05
CA PRO A 67 -21.72 -4.46 -8.70
C PRO A 67 -21.48 -5.55 -7.63
N ASP A 68 -21.69 -6.82 -7.99
CA ASP A 68 -21.57 -7.94 -7.06
C ASP A 68 -20.10 -8.21 -6.73
N LEU A 69 -19.22 -8.16 -7.74
CA LEU A 69 -17.77 -8.22 -7.52
C LEU A 69 -17.29 -7.05 -6.66
N SER A 70 -17.80 -5.84 -6.90
CA SER A 70 -17.42 -4.68 -6.08
C SER A 70 -17.83 -4.86 -4.61
N ALA A 71 -19.05 -5.34 -4.36
CA ALA A 71 -19.52 -5.67 -3.02
C ALA A 71 -18.65 -6.74 -2.36
N TYR A 72 -18.33 -7.82 -3.08
CA TYR A 72 -17.41 -8.86 -2.58
C TYR A 72 -16.02 -8.30 -2.23
N LEU A 73 -15.43 -7.49 -3.11
CA LEU A 73 -14.12 -6.87 -2.88
C LEU A 73 -14.14 -5.79 -1.79
N HIS A 74 -15.29 -5.18 -1.50
CA HIS A 74 -15.44 -4.18 -0.46
C HIS A 74 -15.74 -4.80 0.91
N ASP A 75 -16.76 -5.65 0.98
CA ASP A 75 -17.41 -6.15 2.20
C ASP A 75 -16.95 -7.56 2.60
N GLY A 76 -16.28 -8.30 1.72
CA GLY A 76 -15.79 -9.65 2.00
C GLY A 76 -14.90 -9.71 3.24
N GLU A 77 -15.16 -10.72 4.09
CA GLU A 77 -14.37 -10.99 5.30
C GLU A 77 -13.07 -11.76 5.02
N SER A 78 -12.94 -12.37 3.83
CA SER A 78 -11.74 -13.06 3.35
C SER A 78 -10.64 -12.09 2.88
N GLU A 79 -9.48 -12.61 2.45
CA GLU A 79 -8.53 -11.77 1.74
C GLU A 79 -9.18 -11.15 0.48
N LYS A 80 -8.75 -9.93 0.15
CA LYS A 80 -9.23 -9.22 -1.05
C LYS A 80 -8.37 -9.63 -2.23
N ALA A 81 -9.01 -10.00 -3.34
CA ALA A 81 -8.33 -10.55 -4.51
C ALA A 81 -7.64 -9.49 -5.40
N PHE A 82 -7.13 -8.41 -4.80
CA PHE A 82 -6.37 -7.37 -5.48
C PHE A 82 -5.43 -6.62 -4.54
N THR A 83 -4.47 -5.90 -5.10
CA THR A 83 -3.66 -4.90 -4.39
C THR A 83 -3.58 -3.61 -5.19
N ILE A 84 -3.29 -2.49 -4.51
CA ILE A 84 -3.00 -1.21 -5.16
C ILE A 84 -1.79 -0.56 -4.52
N SER A 85 -1.01 0.22 -5.27
CA SER A 85 0.06 1.05 -4.72
C SER A 85 -0.44 2.44 -4.30
N ALA A 86 0.39 3.19 -3.58
CA ALA A 86 0.31 4.66 -3.58
C ALA A 86 0.81 5.22 -4.93
N LEU A 87 0.76 6.54 -5.11
CA LEU A 87 1.35 7.18 -6.29
C LEU A 87 2.87 7.17 -6.17
N GLU A 88 3.54 6.60 -7.17
CA GLU A 88 5.00 6.66 -7.30
C GLU A 88 5.40 7.79 -8.24
N GLY A 89 6.21 8.73 -7.75
CA GLY A 89 6.69 9.86 -8.55
C GLY A 89 7.21 10.99 -7.68
N GLN A 90 7.48 12.14 -8.29
CA GLN A 90 7.94 13.32 -7.57
C GLN A 90 6.75 14.03 -6.89
N LEU A 91 6.47 13.64 -5.65
CA LEU A 91 5.53 14.32 -4.76
C LEU A 91 6.29 15.34 -3.93
N LEU A 92 5.98 16.62 -4.10
CA LEU A 92 6.66 17.70 -3.37
C LEU A 92 5.90 18.03 -2.09
N PRO A 93 6.59 18.26 -0.96
CA PRO A 93 5.94 18.81 0.22
C PRO A 93 5.48 20.26 -0.07
N SER A 94 4.27 20.60 0.37
CA SER A 94 3.77 21.97 0.38
C SER A 94 3.02 22.23 1.68
N GLY A 95 3.73 22.84 2.64
CA GLY A 95 3.26 22.96 4.01
C GLY A 95 3.00 21.58 4.62
N LYS A 96 1.72 21.28 4.91
CA LYS A 96 1.26 20.02 5.50
C LYS A 96 0.64 19.03 4.50
N GLN A 97 0.70 19.36 3.21
CA GLN A 97 0.16 18.52 2.13
C GLN A 97 1.26 18.12 1.16
N LEU A 98 0.93 17.14 0.31
CA LEU A 98 1.72 16.80 -0.86
C LEU A 98 1.21 17.58 -2.06
N GLN A 99 2.08 17.90 -2.99
CA GLN A 99 1.73 18.53 -4.25
C GLN A 99 2.19 17.67 -5.42
N LEU A 100 1.27 17.53 -6.36
CA LEU A 100 1.56 17.04 -7.71
C LEU A 100 2.15 18.19 -8.52
N VAL A 101 3.16 17.88 -9.31
CA VAL A 101 3.85 18.80 -10.20
C VAL A 101 3.19 18.69 -11.58
N ALA A 102 2.92 19.84 -12.19
CA ALA A 102 2.32 19.89 -13.53
C ALA A 102 3.20 19.15 -14.56
N ASN A 103 2.56 18.39 -15.44
CA ASN A 103 3.17 17.64 -16.53
C ASN A 103 4.19 16.56 -16.09
N GLN A 104 4.13 16.14 -14.82
CA GLN A 104 4.89 14.97 -14.33
C GLN A 104 4.03 13.71 -14.39
N ILE A 105 4.68 12.59 -14.70
CA ILE A 105 4.07 11.26 -14.68
C ILE A 105 4.23 10.64 -13.30
N TYR A 106 3.11 10.15 -12.78
CA TYR A 106 3.01 9.36 -11.57
C TYR A 106 2.58 7.95 -11.95
N HIS A 107 3.18 6.95 -11.32
CA HIS A 107 2.83 5.56 -11.56
C HIS A 107 1.91 5.07 -10.46
N TRP A 108 0.85 4.37 -10.85
CA TRP A 108 -0.06 3.71 -9.94
C TRP A 108 -0.24 2.27 -10.34
N HIS A 109 -0.09 1.34 -9.40
CA HIS A 109 -0.17 -0.09 -9.66
C HIS A 109 -1.48 -0.67 -9.15
N ILE A 110 -2.02 -1.63 -9.91
CA ILE A 110 -3.11 -2.50 -9.51
C ILE A 110 -2.74 -3.93 -9.88
N ASN A 111 -2.85 -4.87 -8.95
CA ASN A 111 -2.63 -6.28 -9.23
C ASN A 111 -3.91 -7.09 -8.97
N ALA A 112 -4.25 -8.01 -9.87
CA ALA A 112 -5.26 -9.04 -9.67
C ALA A 112 -4.65 -10.27 -9.00
N LEU A 113 -5.41 -10.88 -8.08
CA LEU A 113 -5.04 -12.12 -7.37
C LEU A 113 -6.02 -13.27 -7.63
N SER A 114 -6.96 -13.11 -8.55
CA SER A 114 -7.89 -14.16 -8.96
C SER A 114 -8.29 -13.98 -10.41
N GLN A 115 -8.71 -15.07 -11.05
CA GLN A 115 -9.19 -15.06 -12.43
C GLN A 115 -10.35 -14.07 -12.62
N THR A 116 -11.29 -14.01 -11.67
CA THR A 116 -12.44 -13.09 -11.72
C THR A 116 -11.98 -11.63 -11.80
N VAL A 117 -11.01 -11.22 -10.97
CA VAL A 117 -10.49 -9.86 -11.00
C VAL A 117 -9.65 -9.62 -12.26
N ALA A 118 -8.89 -10.61 -12.74
CA ALA A 118 -8.13 -10.50 -13.98
C ALA A 118 -9.04 -10.32 -15.21
N LEU A 119 -10.16 -11.03 -15.28
CA LEU A 119 -11.18 -10.86 -16.32
C LEU A 119 -11.84 -9.48 -16.24
N PHE A 120 -12.20 -9.03 -15.02
CA PHE A 120 -12.70 -7.69 -14.80
C PHE A 120 -11.71 -6.63 -15.31
N LEU A 121 -10.43 -6.71 -14.95
CA LEU A 121 -9.41 -5.76 -15.40
C LEU A 121 -9.31 -5.75 -16.93
N LYS A 122 -9.36 -6.91 -17.58
CA LYS A 122 -9.32 -7.03 -19.05
C LYS A 122 -10.52 -6.31 -19.69
N GLN A 123 -11.72 -6.51 -19.15
CA GLN A 123 -12.93 -5.82 -19.61
C GLN A 123 -12.86 -4.31 -19.35
N TRP A 124 -12.45 -3.91 -18.14
CA TRP A 124 -12.38 -2.51 -17.73
C TRP A 124 -11.44 -1.69 -18.61
N LEU A 125 -10.31 -2.27 -19.05
CA LEU A 125 -9.37 -1.60 -19.95
C LEU A 125 -9.97 -1.26 -21.33
N THR A 126 -11.03 -1.97 -21.77
CA THR A 126 -11.70 -1.65 -23.06
C THR A 126 -12.49 -0.35 -23.01
N ASN A 127 -12.91 0.08 -21.82
CA ASN A 127 -13.66 1.31 -21.60
C ASN A 127 -13.09 2.09 -20.41
N LEU A 128 -11.76 2.23 -20.40
CA LEU A 128 -11.06 2.94 -19.35
C LEU A 128 -11.37 4.44 -19.41
N PRO A 129 -11.75 5.09 -18.30
CA PRO A 129 -11.92 6.54 -18.29
C PRO A 129 -10.59 7.23 -18.62
N LYS A 130 -10.66 8.40 -19.26
CA LYS A 130 -9.47 9.21 -19.58
C LYS A 130 -8.85 9.90 -18.37
N THR A 131 -9.60 9.97 -17.27
CA THR A 131 -9.22 10.73 -16.09
C THR A 131 -9.63 10.01 -14.81
N MET A 132 -8.85 10.22 -13.77
CA MET A 132 -9.13 9.83 -12.40
C MET A 132 -9.32 11.09 -11.55
N ASP A 133 -10.35 11.10 -10.71
CA ASP A 133 -10.61 12.20 -9.76
C ASP A 133 -10.34 11.72 -8.33
N LEU A 134 -9.38 12.37 -7.67
CA LEU A 134 -9.01 12.15 -6.28
C LEU A 134 -9.47 13.33 -5.42
N SER A 135 -10.78 13.41 -5.15
CA SER A 135 -11.40 14.45 -4.32
C SER A 135 -11.13 15.89 -4.81
N GLY A 136 -11.27 16.11 -6.11
CA GLY A 136 -11.06 17.41 -6.77
C GLY A 136 -9.70 17.54 -7.48
N THR A 137 -8.81 16.57 -7.27
CA THR A 137 -7.52 16.48 -7.96
C THR A 137 -7.63 15.53 -9.14
N ILE A 138 -7.69 16.08 -10.35
CA ILE A 138 -7.87 15.33 -11.58
C ILE A 138 -6.51 14.94 -12.18
N LEU A 139 -6.33 13.65 -12.42
CA LEU A 139 -5.19 13.05 -13.09
C LEU A 139 -5.62 12.49 -14.45
N GLN A 140 -4.86 12.76 -15.51
CA GLN A 140 -5.08 12.12 -16.81
C GLN A 140 -4.43 10.75 -16.84
N ILE A 141 -5.15 9.74 -17.31
CA ILE A 141 -4.59 8.42 -17.57
C ILE A 141 -3.99 8.44 -18.99
N LYS A 142 -2.66 8.40 -19.08
CA LYS A 142 -1.95 8.48 -20.36
C LYS A 142 -1.75 7.12 -20.99
N GLN A 143 -1.35 6.16 -20.16
CA GLN A 143 -1.00 4.82 -20.61
C GLN A 143 -1.24 3.80 -19.49
N VAL A 144 -1.50 2.57 -19.88
CA VAL A 144 -1.52 1.41 -18.97
C VAL A 144 -0.63 0.34 -19.56
N ASN A 145 0.27 -0.20 -18.73
CA ASN A 145 1.21 -1.26 -19.10
C ASN A 145 1.09 -2.45 -18.15
N ILE A 146 1.57 -3.61 -18.59
CA ILE A 146 1.77 -4.77 -17.71
C ILE A 146 3.00 -4.50 -16.84
N ALA A 147 2.80 -4.44 -15.54
CA ALA A 147 3.84 -4.31 -14.53
C ALA A 147 4.31 -5.67 -14.00
N GLN A 148 3.38 -6.61 -13.84
CA GLN A 148 3.65 -8.00 -13.46
C GLN A 148 3.01 -8.91 -14.50
N ALA A 149 3.78 -9.87 -15.01
CA ALA A 149 3.37 -10.69 -16.13
C ALA A 149 2.07 -11.47 -15.84
N PRO A 150 1.16 -11.64 -16.82
CA PRO A 150 0.02 -12.51 -16.67
C PRO A 150 0.48 -13.95 -16.38
N THR A 151 -0.06 -14.57 -15.33
CA THR A 151 0.27 -15.94 -14.94
C THR A 151 -0.84 -16.60 -14.11
N THR A 152 -0.62 -17.86 -13.73
CA THR A 152 -1.49 -18.67 -12.86
C THR A 152 -0.71 -19.14 -11.64
N TYR A 153 -1.41 -19.48 -10.57
CA TYR A 153 -0.80 -20.09 -9.38
C TYR A 153 -0.08 -21.40 -9.73
N ALA A 154 -0.67 -22.20 -10.62
CA ALA A 154 -0.05 -23.42 -11.12
C ALA A 154 1.28 -23.14 -11.83
N GLN A 155 1.34 -22.10 -12.69
CA GLN A 155 2.60 -21.70 -13.35
C GLN A 155 3.64 -21.20 -12.34
N LEU A 156 3.24 -20.43 -11.32
CA LEU A 156 4.16 -19.99 -10.26
C LEU A 156 4.76 -21.17 -9.48
N LEU A 157 3.95 -22.21 -9.21
CA LEU A 157 4.41 -23.42 -8.54
C LEU A 157 5.42 -24.18 -9.39
N HIS A 158 5.13 -24.41 -10.67
CA HIS A 158 5.95 -25.22 -11.56
C HIS A 158 7.15 -24.49 -12.19
N SER A 159 7.36 -23.22 -11.85
CA SER A 159 8.52 -22.47 -12.35
C SER A 159 9.84 -23.08 -11.85
N LEU A 160 10.71 -23.42 -12.81
CA LEU A 160 12.00 -24.08 -12.57
C LEU A 160 13.10 -23.15 -12.05
N GLN A 161 12.88 -21.83 -12.04
CA GLN A 161 13.87 -20.88 -11.55
C GLN A 161 14.01 -20.99 -10.03
N GLN A 162 15.16 -21.48 -9.60
CA GLN A 162 15.58 -21.56 -8.20
C GLN A 162 16.90 -20.83 -8.06
N GLU A 163 16.90 -19.75 -7.28
CA GLU A 163 18.09 -18.96 -7.00
C GLU A 163 18.58 -19.30 -5.59
N SER A 164 19.90 -19.42 -5.41
CA SER A 164 20.47 -19.72 -4.08
C SER A 164 20.11 -18.66 -3.03
N GLN A 165 19.87 -17.43 -3.46
CA GLN A 165 19.36 -16.33 -2.66
C GLN A 165 18.26 -15.60 -3.41
N VAL A 166 17.24 -15.16 -2.70
CA VAL A 166 16.14 -14.36 -3.24
C VAL A 166 16.08 -13.02 -2.53
N ASN A 167 15.83 -11.95 -3.30
CA ASN A 167 15.75 -10.60 -2.78
C ASN A 167 14.30 -10.10 -2.82
N LEU A 168 13.86 -9.49 -1.72
CA LEU A 168 12.57 -8.83 -1.61
C LEU A 168 12.78 -7.38 -1.17
N SER A 169 12.21 -6.45 -1.93
CA SER A 169 12.18 -5.03 -1.58
C SER A 169 10.78 -4.56 -1.26
N PHE A 170 10.61 -3.94 -0.10
CA PHE A 170 9.38 -3.38 0.43
C PHE A 170 9.35 -1.90 0.09
N ILE A 171 8.70 -1.58 -1.03
CA ILE A 171 8.65 -0.23 -1.62
C ILE A 171 7.78 0.70 -0.79
N SER A 172 6.69 0.19 -0.23
CA SER A 172 5.80 0.94 0.65
C SER A 172 5.74 0.34 2.06
N PRO A 173 5.27 1.10 3.07
CA PRO A 173 5.27 0.65 4.46
C PRO A 173 4.61 -0.72 4.62
N THR A 174 5.36 -1.67 5.15
CA THR A 174 4.95 -3.06 5.37
C THR A 174 4.85 -3.32 6.86
N SER A 175 3.79 -3.99 7.32
CA SER A 175 3.62 -4.31 8.73
C SER A 175 2.81 -5.58 8.92
N PHE A 176 3.15 -6.32 9.96
CA PHE A 176 2.43 -7.51 10.41
C PHE A 176 1.68 -7.22 11.71
N ARG A 177 0.80 -8.14 12.11
CA ARG A 177 0.18 -8.12 13.44
C ARG A 177 0.77 -9.22 14.31
N ARG A 178 1.15 -8.86 15.53
CA ARG A 178 1.62 -9.81 16.54
C ARG A 178 1.07 -9.41 17.90
N LYS A 179 0.27 -10.30 18.51
CA LYS A 179 -0.37 -10.08 19.83
C LYS A 179 -1.10 -8.73 19.91
N GLY A 180 -1.87 -8.40 18.89
CA GLY A 180 -2.63 -7.13 18.79
C GLY A 180 -1.82 -5.90 18.34
N ASN A 181 -0.49 -5.96 18.33
CA ASN A 181 0.38 -4.83 18.00
C ASN A 181 0.89 -4.89 16.55
N HIS A 182 1.35 -3.75 16.03
CA HIS A 182 2.13 -3.73 14.79
C HIS A 182 3.48 -4.40 15.01
N PHE A 183 3.93 -5.17 14.02
CA PHE A 183 5.24 -5.82 14.03
C PHE A 183 5.98 -5.44 12.75
N PRO A 184 6.82 -4.39 12.80
CA PRO A 184 7.47 -3.83 11.62
C PRO A 184 8.81 -4.54 11.31
N LEU A 185 8.82 -5.87 11.27
CA LEU A 185 10.02 -6.65 10.96
C LEU A 185 9.73 -7.79 9.98
N PRO A 186 10.52 -7.95 8.89
CA PRO A 186 10.38 -9.01 7.90
C PRO A 186 10.97 -10.34 8.39
N VAL A 187 10.48 -10.85 9.52
CA VAL A 187 10.82 -12.21 9.97
C VAL A 187 10.25 -13.22 8.95
N PRO A 188 11.01 -14.26 8.53
CA PRO A 188 10.58 -15.20 7.50
C PRO A 188 9.19 -15.80 7.75
N GLU A 189 8.91 -16.29 8.96
CA GLU A 189 7.59 -16.81 9.32
C GLU A 189 6.47 -15.81 9.01
N ASN A 190 6.65 -14.53 9.33
CA ASN A 190 5.66 -13.48 9.06
C ASN A 190 5.52 -13.15 7.57
N LEU A 191 6.62 -13.13 6.82
CA LEU A 191 6.61 -12.94 5.37
C LEU A 191 5.81 -14.06 4.70
N PHE A 192 6.20 -15.30 4.97
CA PHE A 192 5.61 -16.46 4.32
C PHE A 192 4.19 -16.72 4.79
N HIS A 193 3.84 -16.46 6.06
CA HIS A 193 2.45 -16.47 6.50
C HIS A 193 1.60 -15.42 5.76
N SER A 194 2.16 -14.23 5.49
CA SER A 194 1.45 -13.21 4.71
C SER A 194 1.13 -13.67 3.28
N TYR A 195 2.09 -14.32 2.61
CA TYR A 195 1.88 -14.82 1.26
C TYR A 195 0.99 -16.05 1.24
N LEU A 196 1.19 -16.98 2.18
CA LEU A 196 0.48 -18.24 2.25
C LEU A 196 -1.02 -18.04 2.48
N ARG A 197 -1.44 -17.08 3.30
CA ARG A 197 -2.88 -16.78 3.46
C ARG A 197 -3.55 -16.46 2.12
N ARG A 198 -2.90 -15.67 1.26
CA ARG A 198 -3.43 -15.32 -0.07
C ARG A 198 -3.27 -16.46 -1.07
N TRP A 199 -2.24 -17.27 -0.92
CA TRP A 199 -2.11 -18.51 -1.69
C TRP A 199 -3.30 -19.44 -1.38
N ASN A 200 -3.55 -19.76 -0.11
CA ASN A 200 -4.61 -20.67 0.31
C ASN A 200 -6.02 -20.15 -0.06
N ASP A 201 -6.24 -18.84 -0.01
CA ASP A 201 -7.54 -18.25 -0.38
C ASP A 201 -7.84 -18.32 -1.89
N PHE A 202 -6.82 -18.25 -2.76
CA PHE A 202 -7.03 -18.02 -4.19
C PHE A 202 -6.49 -19.11 -5.13
N SER A 203 -5.47 -19.88 -4.72
CA SER A 203 -4.74 -20.77 -5.62
C SER A 203 -5.47 -22.07 -5.97
N GLN A 204 -6.53 -22.41 -5.23
CA GLN A 204 -7.18 -23.74 -5.25
C GLN A 204 -6.22 -24.90 -4.91
N MET A 205 -5.06 -24.60 -4.33
CA MET A 205 -4.03 -25.56 -3.91
C MET A 205 -3.63 -25.25 -2.46
N PRO A 206 -4.54 -25.48 -1.48
CA PRO A 206 -4.29 -25.13 -0.10
C PRO A 206 -3.16 -25.96 0.48
N VAL A 207 -2.39 -25.34 1.37
CA VAL A 207 -1.25 -25.95 2.07
C VAL A 207 -1.47 -25.81 3.57
N GLU A 208 -1.15 -26.88 4.30
CA GLU A 208 -1.19 -26.89 5.76
C GLU A 208 -0.24 -25.86 6.36
N GLN A 209 -0.82 -24.83 6.96
CA GLN A 209 -0.11 -23.62 7.35
C GLN A 209 0.94 -23.87 8.44
N GLU A 210 0.58 -24.60 9.49
CA GLU A 210 1.47 -24.81 10.64
C GLU A 210 2.76 -25.52 10.22
N THR A 211 2.63 -26.66 9.53
CA THR A 211 3.77 -27.45 9.07
C THR A 211 4.68 -26.68 8.11
N PHE A 212 4.12 -25.88 7.20
CA PHE A 212 4.93 -25.08 6.30
C PHE A 212 5.66 -23.95 7.03
N LEU A 213 5.01 -23.26 7.97
CA LEU A 213 5.62 -22.17 8.72
C LEU A 213 6.70 -22.65 9.68
N GLU A 214 6.54 -23.82 10.30
CA GLU A 214 7.61 -24.47 11.08
C GLU A 214 8.85 -24.78 10.22
N TRP A 215 8.63 -25.26 8.99
CA TRP A 215 9.73 -25.48 8.04
C TRP A 215 10.40 -24.18 7.61
N ILE A 216 9.63 -23.09 7.43
CA ILE A 216 10.17 -21.77 7.15
C ILE A 216 11.06 -21.27 8.30
N ASP A 217 10.58 -21.37 9.54
CA ASP A 217 11.32 -20.93 10.73
C ASP A 217 12.64 -21.70 10.90
N ALA A 218 12.63 -23.02 10.65
CA ALA A 218 13.82 -23.86 10.74
C ALA A 218 14.77 -23.74 9.54
N GLY A 219 14.25 -23.37 8.37
CA GLY A 219 14.92 -23.56 7.08
C GLY A 219 15.38 -22.29 6.37
N VAL A 220 14.71 -21.16 6.59
CA VAL A 220 14.97 -19.90 5.88
C VAL A 220 15.98 -19.04 6.62
N ILE A 221 17.04 -18.67 5.92
CA ILE A 221 18.16 -17.89 6.45
C ILE A 221 18.08 -16.46 5.91
N ILE A 222 18.19 -15.46 6.79
CA ILE A 222 18.38 -14.06 6.38
C ILE A 222 19.87 -13.83 6.13
N HIS A 223 20.24 -13.54 4.88
CA HIS A 223 21.63 -13.24 4.52
C HIS A 223 21.98 -11.77 4.65
N GLN A 224 21.05 -10.89 4.28
CA GLN A 224 21.26 -9.45 4.28
C GLN A 224 19.93 -8.74 4.51
N HIS A 225 19.95 -7.60 5.18
CA HIS A 225 18.80 -6.71 5.25
C HIS A 225 19.24 -5.26 5.37
N ARG A 226 18.42 -4.35 4.85
CA ARG A 226 18.53 -2.91 5.07
C ARG A 226 17.11 -2.38 5.21
N LEU A 227 16.75 -1.98 6.42
CA LEU A 227 15.37 -1.67 6.77
C LEU A 227 15.30 -0.32 7.48
N GLU A 228 14.18 0.37 7.29
CA GLU A 228 13.85 1.58 8.02
C GLU A 228 12.42 1.47 8.55
N SER A 229 12.22 1.80 9.82
CA SER A 229 10.88 1.86 10.41
C SER A 229 10.24 3.22 10.13
N MET A 230 8.94 3.21 9.82
CA MET A 230 8.17 4.44 9.65
C MET A 230 6.73 4.28 10.10
N LYS A 231 6.07 5.39 10.43
CA LYS A 231 4.70 5.38 10.95
C LYS A 231 3.80 6.14 9.99
N VAL A 232 2.81 5.46 9.42
CA VAL A 232 1.90 6.07 8.44
C VAL A 232 0.47 6.01 8.90
N ALA A 233 -0.31 7.05 8.62
CA ALA A 233 -1.75 6.97 8.74
C ALA A 233 -2.27 5.98 7.67
N ALA A 234 -3.10 5.01 8.05
CA ALA A 234 -3.44 3.91 7.15
C ALA A 234 -4.92 3.52 7.22
N GLY A 235 -5.54 3.33 6.06
CA GLY A 235 -6.98 3.07 5.94
C GLY A 235 -7.83 4.19 6.53
N LYS A 236 -9.11 3.91 6.81
CA LYS A 236 -10.06 4.92 7.29
C LYS A 236 -9.68 5.52 8.65
N ARG A 237 -9.03 4.77 9.54
CA ARG A 237 -8.70 5.21 10.92
C ARG A 237 -7.41 4.59 11.42
N GLY A 238 -6.68 5.36 12.22
CA GLY A 238 -5.48 4.93 12.93
C GLY A 238 -4.20 5.05 12.10
N SER A 239 -3.14 4.50 12.66
CA SER A 239 -1.81 4.48 12.06
C SER A 239 -1.29 3.05 12.00
N VAL A 240 -0.23 2.87 11.21
CA VAL A 240 0.54 1.64 11.07
C VAL A 240 1.99 2.02 11.27
N THR A 241 2.63 1.44 12.28
CA THR A 241 4.09 1.37 12.33
C THR A 241 4.53 0.19 11.45
N GLY A 242 5.27 0.48 10.40
CA GLY A 242 5.76 -0.49 9.43
C GLY A 242 7.24 -0.30 9.11
N PHE A 243 7.73 -1.06 8.15
CA PHE A 243 9.07 -0.95 7.61
C PHE A 243 9.05 -0.80 6.09
N THR A 244 10.09 -0.16 5.58
CA THR A 244 10.49 -0.22 4.16
C THR A 244 11.93 -0.71 4.06
N GLY A 245 12.38 -1.01 2.84
CA GLY A 245 13.76 -1.44 2.59
C GLY A 245 13.83 -2.78 1.87
N ALA A 246 14.89 -3.55 2.10
CA ALA A 246 15.13 -4.81 1.41
C ALA A 246 15.67 -5.90 2.33
N ILE A 247 15.40 -7.15 1.96
CA ILE A 247 15.91 -8.36 2.61
C ILE A 247 16.36 -9.38 1.56
N SER A 248 17.43 -10.10 1.86
CA SER A 248 17.92 -11.24 1.09
C SER A 248 17.78 -12.51 1.93
N LEU A 249 17.13 -13.51 1.35
CA LEU A 249 16.81 -14.78 2.00
C LEU A 249 17.44 -15.94 1.23
N GLY A 250 17.75 -17.03 1.92
CA GLY A 250 18.21 -18.28 1.32
C GLY A 250 17.66 -19.48 2.09
N LEU A 251 17.76 -20.67 1.51
CA LEU A 251 17.37 -21.92 2.15
C LEU A 251 18.61 -22.65 2.70
N SER A 252 18.47 -23.24 3.88
CA SER A 252 19.47 -24.13 4.45
C SER A 252 19.57 -25.44 3.65
N ARG A 253 20.68 -26.17 3.81
CA ARG A 253 20.85 -27.49 3.14
C ARG A 253 19.80 -28.50 3.55
N SER A 254 19.36 -28.49 4.81
CA SER A 254 18.31 -29.38 5.29
C SER A 254 16.94 -29.00 4.73
N ALA A 255 16.66 -27.70 4.57
CA ALA A 255 15.41 -27.23 3.96
C ALA A 255 15.27 -27.72 2.52
N LEU A 256 16.36 -27.66 1.73
CA LEU A 256 16.41 -28.11 0.34
C LEU A 256 16.09 -29.61 0.15
N ALA A 257 16.17 -30.43 1.20
CA ALA A 257 15.79 -31.84 1.13
C ALA A 257 14.26 -32.04 0.98
N ASN A 258 13.45 -31.06 1.40
CA ASN A 258 12.01 -31.06 1.17
C ASN A 258 11.71 -30.32 -0.13
N THR A 259 11.54 -31.07 -1.22
CA THR A 259 11.34 -30.51 -2.56
C THR A 259 10.01 -29.78 -2.71
N GLU A 260 8.95 -30.27 -2.06
CA GLU A 260 7.61 -29.68 -2.10
C GLU A 260 7.60 -28.28 -1.45
N PHE A 261 8.13 -28.18 -0.22
CA PHE A 261 8.21 -26.88 0.47
C PHE A 261 9.24 -25.94 -0.15
N THR A 262 10.31 -26.48 -0.73
CA THR A 262 11.24 -25.68 -1.54
C THR A 262 10.54 -25.08 -2.76
N GLN A 263 9.72 -25.86 -3.46
CA GLN A 263 8.96 -25.38 -4.62
C GLN A 263 7.95 -24.31 -4.21
N LEU A 264 7.21 -24.54 -3.11
CA LEU A 264 6.26 -23.57 -2.57
C LEU A 264 6.95 -22.28 -2.10
N PHE A 265 8.12 -22.36 -1.45
CA PHE A 265 8.91 -21.20 -1.05
C PHE A 265 9.17 -20.27 -2.25
N TYR A 266 9.70 -20.81 -3.35
CA TYR A 266 9.97 -20.00 -4.54
C TYR A 266 8.69 -19.49 -5.23
N ALA A 267 7.61 -20.28 -5.19
CA ALA A 267 6.32 -19.84 -5.70
C ALA A 267 5.77 -18.64 -4.91
N LEU A 268 5.85 -18.67 -3.58
CA LEU A 268 5.43 -17.58 -2.70
C LEU A 268 6.31 -16.34 -2.84
N VAL A 269 7.63 -16.50 -3.03
CA VAL A 269 8.53 -15.40 -3.37
C VAL A 269 8.09 -14.72 -4.67
N ARG A 270 7.79 -15.49 -5.72
CA ARG A 270 7.28 -14.96 -7.00
C ARG A 270 5.88 -14.38 -6.91
N LEU A 271 5.06 -14.82 -5.96
CA LEU A 271 3.74 -14.27 -5.69
C LEU A 271 3.82 -12.88 -5.02
N ALA A 272 4.88 -12.61 -4.24
CA ALA A 272 5.01 -11.42 -3.40
C ALA A 272 4.79 -10.08 -4.16
N PRO A 273 5.28 -9.87 -5.40
CA PRO A 273 5.01 -8.64 -6.15
C PRO A 273 3.55 -8.42 -6.55
N TYR A 274 2.78 -9.50 -6.71
CA TYR A 274 1.35 -9.42 -7.03
C TYR A 274 0.54 -9.12 -5.76
N CYS A 275 0.77 -9.91 -4.70
CA CYS A 275 -0.09 -9.92 -3.52
C CYS A 275 0.34 -8.96 -2.42
N GLY A 276 1.56 -8.42 -2.52
CA GLY A 276 2.17 -7.57 -1.51
C GLY A 276 2.43 -8.32 -0.19
N THR A 277 2.99 -7.59 0.77
CA THR A 277 3.40 -8.12 2.07
C THR A 277 2.64 -7.47 3.20
N GLY A 278 2.22 -8.27 4.18
CA GLY A 278 1.54 -7.81 5.39
C GLY A 278 0.09 -7.44 5.13
N HIS A 279 -0.37 -6.36 5.75
CA HIS A 279 -1.77 -5.93 5.72
C HIS A 279 -1.96 -4.57 5.04
N LYS A 280 -3.22 -4.28 4.65
CA LYS A 280 -3.62 -3.02 3.98
C LYS A 280 -3.00 -2.84 2.58
N THR A 281 -2.73 -3.96 1.90
CA THR A 281 -2.25 -3.99 0.50
C THR A 281 -3.25 -3.42 -0.50
N THR A 282 -4.54 -3.37 -0.16
CA THR A 282 -5.57 -2.66 -0.92
C THR A 282 -5.60 -1.14 -0.68
N PHE A 283 -4.70 -0.59 0.14
CA PHE A 283 -4.64 0.84 0.48
C PHE A 283 -3.24 1.43 0.25
N GLY A 284 -2.41 0.80 -0.56
CA GLY A 284 -1.07 1.30 -0.91
C GLY A 284 0.08 0.81 -0.04
N LEU A 285 -0.19 0.00 0.99
CA LEU A 285 0.85 -0.56 1.89
C LEU A 285 1.37 -1.90 1.37
N GLY A 286 2.53 -2.35 1.84
CA GLY A 286 3.02 -3.69 1.54
C GLY A 286 3.50 -3.93 0.12
N GLN A 287 3.69 -2.90 -0.71
CA GLN A 287 4.13 -3.09 -2.08
C GLN A 287 5.52 -3.73 -2.10
N THR A 288 5.63 -4.87 -2.77
CA THR A 288 6.84 -5.70 -2.77
C THR A 288 7.36 -5.86 -4.19
N ARG A 289 8.68 -5.91 -4.37
CA ARG A 289 9.34 -6.20 -5.65
C ARG A 289 10.35 -7.32 -5.47
N LEU A 290 10.51 -8.12 -6.52
CA LEU A 290 11.71 -8.94 -6.69
C LEU A 290 12.86 -7.97 -7.01
N ASP A 291 14.07 -8.31 -6.59
CA ASP A 291 15.28 -7.49 -6.65
C ASP A 291 15.56 -6.66 -5.39
N TRP A 292 16.85 -6.37 -5.21
CA TRP A 292 17.36 -5.44 -4.22
C TRP A 292 17.26 -4.01 -4.75
N VAL A 293 16.18 -3.32 -4.38
CA VAL A 293 15.92 -1.94 -4.77
C VAL A 293 16.39 -1.03 -3.65
N GLU A 294 17.43 -0.24 -3.90
CA GLU A 294 17.78 0.83 -2.99
C GLU A 294 16.67 1.89 -3.00
N GLN A 295 16.05 2.11 -1.85
CA GLN A 295 15.08 3.18 -1.73
C GLN A 295 15.77 4.54 -1.92
N ARG A 296 15.29 5.32 -2.88
CA ARG A 296 15.59 6.75 -2.95
C ARG A 296 14.91 7.40 -1.76
N SER A 297 15.67 8.08 -0.90
CA SER A 297 15.10 8.80 0.23
C SER A 297 14.14 9.88 -0.29
N ASN A 298 12.84 9.66 -0.10
CA ASN A 298 11.85 10.71 -0.31
C ASN A 298 11.43 11.27 1.05
N THR A 299 12.44 11.75 1.80
CA THR A 299 12.35 12.15 3.21
C THR A 299 11.15 13.04 3.48
N SER A 300 10.84 13.97 2.57
CA SER A 300 9.71 14.88 2.70
C SER A 300 8.34 14.19 2.74
N THR A 301 8.12 13.20 1.87
CA THR A 301 6.84 12.46 1.83
C THR A 301 6.68 11.60 3.09
N GLN A 302 7.77 10.98 3.52
CA GLN A 302 7.82 10.18 4.74
C GLN A 302 7.59 11.04 6.00
N LEU A 303 8.23 12.21 6.09
CA LEU A 303 8.00 13.17 7.18
C LEU A 303 6.54 13.61 7.26
N LEU A 304 5.89 13.92 6.12
CA LEU A 304 4.48 14.29 6.10
C LEU A 304 3.56 13.15 6.55
N ALA A 305 3.83 11.93 6.11
CA ALA A 305 3.06 10.76 6.53
C ALA A 305 3.21 10.49 8.04
N ASN A 306 4.43 10.62 8.57
CA ASN A 306 4.72 10.50 10.00
C ASN A 306 4.01 11.58 10.82
N MET A 307 4.08 12.85 10.41
CA MET A 307 3.43 13.97 11.12
C MET A 307 1.91 13.78 11.25
N LEU A 308 1.22 13.30 10.20
CA LEU A 308 -0.21 13.01 10.31
C LEU A 308 -0.45 11.87 11.31
N ALA A 309 0.34 10.79 11.23
CA ALA A 309 0.16 9.62 12.09
C ALA A 309 0.38 9.95 13.58
N GLU A 310 1.45 10.68 13.89
CA GLU A 310 1.77 11.17 15.24
C GLU A 310 0.67 12.08 15.77
N ARG A 311 0.18 13.01 14.94
CA ARG A 311 -0.90 13.92 15.35
C ARG A 311 -2.21 13.19 15.62
N ILE A 312 -2.52 12.14 14.86
CA ILE A 312 -3.70 11.28 15.14
C ILE A 312 -3.56 10.57 16.48
N GLU A 313 -2.38 10.07 16.80
CA GLU A 313 -2.11 9.37 18.06
C GLU A 313 -2.24 10.31 19.26
N GLU A 314 -1.54 11.45 19.23
CA GLU A 314 -1.60 12.48 20.27
C GLU A 314 -3.05 12.91 20.56
N LEU A 315 -3.81 13.24 19.52
CA LEU A 315 -5.22 13.61 19.68
C LEU A 315 -6.08 12.45 20.18
N THR A 316 -5.76 11.21 19.81
CA THR A 316 -6.48 10.02 20.29
C THR A 316 -6.28 9.85 21.79
N GLU A 317 -5.04 10.02 22.29
CA GLU A 317 -4.73 9.97 23.71
C GLU A 317 -5.49 11.05 24.49
N ILE A 318 -5.43 12.31 24.02
CA ILE A 318 -6.14 13.43 24.62
C ILE A 318 -7.65 13.13 24.71
N PHE A 319 -8.28 12.74 23.60
CA PHE A 319 -9.73 12.50 23.58
C PHE A 319 -10.16 11.24 24.33
N THR A 320 -9.26 10.26 24.51
CA THR A 320 -9.52 9.08 25.33
C THR A 320 -9.44 9.42 26.81
N ALA A 321 -8.44 10.21 27.23
CA ALA A 321 -8.23 10.63 28.61
C ALA A 321 -9.40 11.47 29.16
N GLN A 322 -10.01 12.32 28.34
CA GLN A 322 -11.12 13.19 28.73
C GLN A 322 -12.47 12.47 28.93
N ARG A 323 -12.58 11.19 28.56
CA ARG A 323 -13.86 10.47 28.60
C ARG A 323 -14.05 9.76 29.93
N LYS A 324 -15.21 10.04 30.56
CA LYS A 324 -15.60 9.52 31.89
C LYS A 324 -15.68 7.99 32.00
N ARG A 325 -15.88 7.27 30.89
CA ARG A 325 -15.83 5.79 30.86
C ARG A 325 -14.61 5.35 30.07
N LYS A 326 -13.59 4.83 30.76
CA LYS A 326 -12.43 4.18 30.15
C LYS A 326 -12.78 2.71 29.82
N GLY A 327 -12.30 2.21 28.68
CA GLY A 327 -12.29 0.75 28.39
C GLY A 327 -13.51 0.17 27.67
N GLY A 328 -14.02 0.82 26.62
CA GLY A 328 -15.07 0.24 25.77
C GLY A 328 -14.83 0.49 24.29
N SER A 329 -14.95 -0.55 23.45
CA SER A 329 -14.62 -0.50 22.01
C SER A 329 -15.29 0.65 21.25
N ARG A 330 -16.53 0.99 21.63
CA ARG A 330 -17.28 2.12 21.05
C ARG A 330 -16.71 3.48 21.45
N THR A 331 -16.22 3.62 22.68
CA THR A 331 -15.66 4.86 23.21
C THR A 331 -14.34 5.20 22.52
N ASP A 332 -13.46 4.20 22.39
CA ASP A 332 -12.15 4.32 21.75
C ASP A 332 -12.31 4.62 20.25
N ARG A 333 -13.31 4.00 19.62
CA ARG A 333 -13.63 4.24 18.22
C ARG A 333 -14.04 5.69 17.96
N ILE A 334 -14.81 6.32 18.84
CA ILE A 334 -15.22 7.72 18.66
C ILE A 334 -14.04 8.67 18.92
N ALA A 335 -13.20 8.41 19.93
CA ALA A 335 -12.00 9.21 20.20
C ALA A 335 -11.04 9.20 19.00
N SER A 336 -10.72 8.01 18.49
CA SER A 336 -9.90 7.84 17.28
C SER A 336 -10.53 8.50 16.05
N THR A 337 -11.86 8.48 15.92
CA THR A 337 -12.54 9.17 14.81
C THR A 337 -12.41 10.68 14.91
N TRP A 338 -12.59 11.26 16.11
CA TRP A 338 -12.41 12.70 16.34
C TRP A 338 -10.97 13.13 16.08
N ALA A 339 -10.00 12.34 16.55
CA ALA A 339 -8.58 12.56 16.32
C ALA A 339 -8.25 12.54 14.83
N THR A 340 -8.70 11.51 14.10
CA THR A 340 -8.51 11.38 12.64
C THR A 340 -9.09 12.58 11.89
N VAL A 341 -10.34 12.95 12.19
CA VAL A 341 -11.02 14.07 11.54
C VAL A 341 -10.31 15.40 11.82
N LEU A 342 -9.92 15.65 13.08
CA LEU A 342 -9.27 16.91 13.44
C LEU A 342 -7.85 17.01 12.87
N ALA A 343 -7.03 15.95 13.00
CA ALA A 343 -5.67 15.92 12.46
C ALA A 343 -5.66 16.17 10.95
N ARG A 344 -6.54 15.49 10.20
CA ARG A 344 -6.65 15.70 8.75
C ARG A 344 -7.06 17.13 8.39
N ARG A 345 -7.98 17.74 9.15
CA ARG A 345 -8.34 19.16 8.95
C ARG A 345 -7.18 20.10 9.27
N GLU A 346 -6.35 19.80 10.26
CA GLU A 346 -5.15 20.57 10.58
C GLU A 346 -4.05 20.42 9.51
N MET A 347 -4.05 19.32 8.76
CA MET A 347 -3.17 19.10 7.60
C MET A 347 -3.69 19.74 6.31
N GLY A 348 -4.92 20.28 6.31
CA GLY A 348 -5.49 21.00 5.18
C GLY A 348 -6.50 20.22 4.34
N ASP A 349 -6.81 18.97 4.69
CA ASP A 349 -7.80 18.17 3.97
C ASP A 349 -9.19 18.83 4.00
N SER A 350 -9.94 18.75 2.90
CA SER A 350 -11.30 19.31 2.84
C SER A 350 -12.29 18.47 3.66
N LEU A 351 -13.39 19.08 4.13
CA LEU A 351 -14.45 18.32 4.81
C LEU A 351 -15.05 17.24 3.90
N GLN A 352 -15.09 17.51 2.59
CA GLN A 352 -15.62 16.58 1.59
C GLN A 352 -14.72 15.35 1.43
N ALA A 353 -13.40 15.54 1.34
CA ALA A 353 -12.44 14.44 1.25
C ALA A 353 -12.52 13.53 2.49
N ILE A 354 -12.53 14.14 3.69
CA ILE A 354 -12.65 13.40 4.96
C ILE A 354 -13.99 12.65 5.04
N ALA A 355 -15.09 13.28 4.63
CA ALA A 355 -16.42 12.67 4.62
C ALA A 355 -16.50 11.46 3.68
N SER A 356 -15.93 11.59 2.49
CA SER A 356 -15.87 10.52 1.50
C SER A 356 -15.05 9.34 2.03
N ASP A 357 -13.83 9.58 2.50
CA ASP A 357 -12.92 8.51 2.97
C ASP A 357 -13.47 7.76 4.19
N LEU A 358 -14.14 8.48 5.10
CA LEU A 358 -14.72 7.88 6.30
C LEU A 358 -16.11 7.27 6.06
N GLU A 359 -16.69 7.43 4.87
CA GLU A 359 -18.08 7.07 4.55
C GLU A 359 -19.07 7.65 5.56
N MET A 360 -18.95 8.96 5.80
CA MET A 360 -19.79 9.69 6.75
C MET A 360 -20.42 10.92 6.11
N PRO A 361 -21.65 11.32 6.52
CA PRO A 361 -22.22 12.56 6.05
C PRO A 361 -21.33 13.76 6.38
N ILE A 362 -21.18 14.71 5.44
CA ILE A 362 -20.34 15.91 5.63
C ILE A 362 -20.74 16.72 6.87
N LEU A 363 -22.04 16.76 7.20
CA LEU A 363 -22.55 17.43 8.41
C LEU A 363 -22.06 16.76 9.69
N THR A 364 -21.92 15.43 9.68
CA THR A 364 -21.37 14.67 10.81
C THR A 364 -19.89 14.98 10.98
N VAL A 365 -19.11 15.01 9.88
CA VAL A 365 -17.69 15.41 9.92
C VAL A 365 -17.54 16.84 10.44
N LYS A 366 -18.35 17.79 9.95
CA LYS A 366 -18.36 19.18 10.44
C LYS A 366 -18.64 19.26 11.94
N THR A 367 -19.60 18.47 12.42
CA THR A 367 -19.91 18.35 13.85
C THR A 367 -18.73 17.78 14.65
N TYR A 368 -18.08 16.73 14.15
CA TYR A 368 -16.92 16.12 14.82
C TYR A 368 -15.74 17.08 14.90
N VAL A 369 -15.45 17.85 13.86
CA VAL A 369 -14.42 18.91 13.91
C VAL A 369 -14.74 19.93 15.02
N LYS A 370 -16.00 20.38 15.10
CA LYS A 370 -16.43 21.35 16.12
C LYS A 370 -16.26 20.79 17.54
N LEU A 371 -16.66 19.53 17.75
CA LEU A 371 -16.56 18.87 19.06
C LEU A 371 -15.10 18.61 19.45
N ALA A 372 -14.28 18.10 18.53
CA ALA A 372 -12.86 17.83 18.75
C ALA A 372 -12.08 19.11 19.10
N ARG A 373 -12.32 20.22 18.39
CA ARG A 373 -11.71 21.53 18.70
C ARG A 373 -12.10 22.03 20.09
N LYS A 374 -13.37 21.88 20.47
CA LYS A 374 -13.84 22.28 21.81
C LYS A 374 -13.15 21.46 22.90
N ALA A 375 -13.07 20.14 22.71
CA ALA A 375 -12.42 19.22 23.63
C ALA A 375 -10.92 19.52 23.78
N LEU A 376 -10.22 19.80 22.68
CA LEU A 376 -8.80 20.18 22.70
C LEU A 376 -8.56 21.49 23.46
N LYS A 377 -9.37 22.52 23.20
CA LYS A 377 -9.29 23.81 23.92
C LYS A 377 -9.54 23.66 25.43
N GLN A 378 -10.47 22.79 25.83
CA GLN A 378 -10.72 22.48 27.24
C GLN A 378 -9.51 21.81 27.89
N ASN A 379 -8.80 20.94 27.16
CA ASN A 379 -7.55 20.33 27.63
C ASN A 379 -6.49 21.38 27.93
N GLU A 380 -6.25 22.28 26.97
CA GLU A 380 -5.22 23.33 27.07
C GLU A 380 -5.49 24.25 28.26
N GLN A 381 -6.76 24.63 28.49
CA GLN A 381 -7.16 25.45 29.64
C GLN A 381 -6.94 24.74 30.97
N THR A 382 -7.20 23.43 31.04
CA THR A 382 -7.01 22.62 32.25
C THR A 382 -5.52 22.47 32.57
N ALA A 383 -4.70 22.16 31.56
CA ALA A 383 -3.25 22.04 31.70
C ALA A 383 -2.57 23.38 32.07
N SER A 384 -3.07 24.50 31.55
CA SER A 384 -2.60 25.84 31.95
C SER A 384 -2.96 26.17 33.40
N ALA A 385 -4.12 25.74 33.90
CA ALA A 385 -4.52 25.95 35.28
C ALA A 385 -3.69 25.12 36.27
N GLU A 386 -3.38 23.86 35.94
CA GLU A 386 -2.54 22.98 36.77
C GLU A 386 -1.09 23.50 36.87
N LYS A 387 -0.52 24.03 35.78
CA LYS A 387 0.84 24.64 35.81
C LYS A 387 0.96 25.91 36.65
N ILE A 388 -0.15 26.59 36.96
CA ILE A 388 -0.14 27.79 37.82
C ILE A 388 -0.11 27.39 39.30
N ILE A 389 -0.60 26.20 39.64
CA ILE A 389 -0.68 25.71 41.02
C ILE A 389 0.67 25.10 41.47
N ASP A 390 1.49 24.60 40.54
CA ASP A 390 2.72 23.85 40.81
C ASP A 390 4.01 24.71 40.76
N LYS A 391 3.89 26.03 40.91
CA LYS A 391 5.06 26.90 41.12
C LYS A 391 5.49 26.82 42.59
N PRO A 392 6.70 26.34 42.93
CA PRO A 392 7.19 26.40 44.30
C PRO A 392 7.30 27.87 44.72
N GLN A 393 6.79 28.19 45.91
CA GLN A 393 6.94 29.48 46.57
C GLN A 393 8.40 29.78 46.91
#